data_AF-A0AAU9U8R4-F1
#
_entry.id   AF-A0AAU9U8R4-F1
#
_cell.length_a   1.000
_cell.length_b   1.000
_cell.length_c   1.000
_cell.angle_alpha   90.00
_cell.angle_beta   90.00
_cell.angle_gamma   90.00
#
_symmetry.space_group_name_H-M   'P 1'
#
loop_
_entity.id
_entity.type
_entity.pdbx_description
1 polymer ?
#
loop_
_entity_poly.entity_id
_entity_poly.type
_entity_poly.pdbx_seq_one_letter_code
_entity_poly.pdbx_strand_id
1 'polypeptide(L)'
;MELLIQALYKKKIIKYKNSNDLINSLCCSKTECLLERCNLCKNKVVDYQEFDNDDPLSFKKWENSTSSYVVKGVEKTKKMIAKNKVTTSPKQVIEELENIIPIFLKHEGTRRWQFTAVKDLKEHLKDNEAIIHIDFSENYA
;
A
#
# COMPACT_ATOMS: atom_id res chain seq x y z
N MET A 1 -3.29 -0.54 -0.90
CA MET A 1 -3.45 -1.78 -0.09
C MET A 1 -4.76 -1.84 0.69
N GLU A 2 -5.10 -0.84 1.51
CA GLU A 2 -6.31 -0.87 2.37
C GLU A 2 -7.59 -1.35 1.69
N LEU A 3 -7.89 -0.85 0.48
CA LEU A 3 -9.12 -1.19 -0.24
C LEU A 3 -9.19 -2.68 -0.64
N LEU A 4 -8.05 -3.32 -0.90
CA LEU A 4 -7.96 -4.76 -1.18
C LEU A 4 -8.20 -5.58 0.09
N ILE A 5 -7.53 -5.20 1.19
CA ILE A 5 -7.69 -5.85 2.51
C ILE A 5 -9.16 -5.80 2.95
N GLN A 6 -9.79 -4.64 2.85
CA GLN A 6 -11.20 -4.48 3.21
C GLN A 6 -12.13 -5.35 2.36
N ALA A 7 -11.83 -5.54 1.08
CA ALA A 7 -12.63 -6.36 0.18
C ALA A 7 -12.53 -7.85 0.54
N LEU A 8 -11.31 -8.34 0.75
CA LEU A 8 -11.03 -9.72 1.16
C LEU A 8 -11.58 -10.00 2.58
N TYR A 9 -11.45 -9.05 3.51
CA TYR A 9 -11.98 -9.15 4.87
C TYR A 9 -13.51 -9.27 4.88
N LYS A 10 -14.21 -8.47 4.06
CA LYS A 10 -15.68 -8.53 3.96
C LYS A 10 -16.19 -9.87 3.43
N LYS A 11 -15.42 -10.51 2.54
CA LYS A 11 -15.68 -11.87 2.04
C LYS A 11 -15.15 -12.97 2.97
N LYS A 12 -14.59 -12.61 4.13
CA LYS A 12 -13.99 -13.52 5.13
C LYS A 12 -12.84 -14.38 4.58
N ILE A 13 -12.21 -13.93 3.50
CA ILE A 13 -11.07 -14.60 2.86
C ILE A 13 -9.80 -14.40 3.69
N ILE A 14 -9.69 -13.26 4.37
CA ILE A 14 -8.61 -12.98 5.33
C ILE A 14 -9.21 -12.51 6.66
N LYS A 15 -8.46 -12.69 7.74
CA LYS A 15 -8.86 -12.24 9.09
C LYS A 15 -8.43 -10.80 9.44
N TYR A 16 -7.56 -10.21 8.61
CA TYR A 16 -6.95 -8.89 8.86
C TYR A 16 -7.89 -7.78 8.39
N LYS A 17 -8.21 -6.81 9.27
CA LYS A 17 -9.16 -5.73 8.97
C LYS A 17 -8.53 -4.56 8.23
N ASN A 18 -7.24 -4.35 8.44
CA ASN A 18 -6.46 -3.24 7.92
C ASN A 18 -5.01 -3.68 7.67
N SER A 19 -4.24 -2.81 7.03
CA SER A 19 -2.83 -3.04 6.69
C SER A 19 -1.93 -3.21 7.90
N ASN A 20 -2.17 -2.50 9.01
CA ASN A 20 -1.41 -2.68 10.24
C ASN A 20 -1.57 -4.09 10.83
N ASP A 21 -2.80 -4.61 10.87
CA ASP A 21 -3.07 -5.98 11.33
C ASP A 21 -2.34 -7.01 10.46
N LEU A 22 -2.37 -6.81 9.13
CA LEU A 22 -1.65 -7.65 8.18
C LEU A 22 -0.14 -7.58 8.40
N ILE A 23 0.44 -6.38 8.50
CA ILE A 23 1.87 -6.19 8.75
C ILE A 23 2.29 -6.87 10.06
N ASN A 24 1.53 -6.68 11.14
CA ASN A 24 1.86 -7.27 12.43
C ASN A 24 1.82 -8.80 12.42
N SER A 25 1.00 -9.39 11.54
CA SER A 25 1.01 -10.84 11.33
C SER A 25 2.26 -11.29 10.57
N LEU A 26 2.66 -10.52 9.55
CA LEU A 26 3.75 -10.87 8.65
C LEU A 26 5.12 -10.57 9.27
N CYS A 27 5.37 -9.36 9.77
CA CYS A 27 6.66 -8.86 10.28
C CYS A 27 6.70 -8.77 11.81
N CYS A 28 7.90 -8.79 12.39
CA CYS A 28 8.11 -8.32 13.76
C CYS A 28 8.22 -6.78 13.78
N SER A 29 8.22 -6.18 14.97
CA SER A 29 8.22 -4.71 15.15
C SER A 29 9.50 -4.01 14.67
N LYS A 30 10.56 -4.78 14.37
CA LYS A 30 11.87 -4.26 13.93
C LYS A 30 11.78 -3.64 12.54
N THR A 31 12.33 -2.43 12.40
CA THR A 31 12.38 -1.69 11.12
C THR A 31 13.11 -2.49 10.04
N GLU A 32 14.19 -3.17 10.41
CA GLU A 32 14.96 -4.03 9.51
C GLU A 32 14.10 -5.13 8.92
N CYS A 33 13.17 -5.71 9.70
CA CYS A 33 12.29 -6.78 9.22
C CYS A 33 11.28 -6.32 8.15
N LEU A 34 10.94 -5.02 8.14
CA LEU A 34 10.08 -4.41 7.12
C LEU A 34 10.83 -4.13 5.82
N LEU A 35 12.12 -3.75 5.93
CA LEU A 35 13.00 -3.52 4.78
C LEU A 35 13.45 -4.83 4.15
N GLU A 36 13.87 -5.78 4.99
CA GLU A 36 14.35 -7.10 4.62
C GLU A 36 13.87 -8.13 5.65
N ARG A 37 13.12 -9.13 5.20
CA ARG A 37 12.45 -10.10 6.08
C ARG A 37 13.48 -10.83 6.94
N CYS A 38 13.37 -10.71 8.27
CA CYS A 38 14.26 -11.43 9.18
C CYS A 38 14.05 -12.96 9.12
N ASN A 39 15.02 -13.74 9.60
CA ASN A 39 14.96 -15.21 9.61
C ASN A 39 13.72 -15.81 10.29
N LEU A 40 13.12 -15.10 11.26
CA LEU A 40 11.91 -15.54 11.95
C LEU A 40 10.62 -15.24 11.17
N CYS A 41 10.66 -14.26 10.27
CA CYS A 41 9.48 -13.80 9.54
C CYS A 41 9.51 -14.15 8.05
N LYS A 42 10.67 -14.50 7.47
CA LYS A 42 10.82 -14.77 6.02
C LYS A 42 9.83 -15.77 5.43
N ASN A 43 9.40 -16.76 6.21
CA ASN A 43 8.46 -17.79 5.77
C ASN A 43 7.00 -17.49 6.14
N LYS A 44 6.71 -16.37 6.82
CA LYS A 44 5.33 -15.99 7.16
C LYS A 44 4.65 -15.46 5.90
N VAL A 45 3.49 -16.01 5.61
CA VAL A 45 2.61 -15.66 4.49
C VAL A 45 1.25 -15.21 5.01
N VAL A 46 0.44 -14.62 4.14
CA VAL A 46 -0.93 -14.25 4.46
C VAL A 46 -1.75 -15.53 4.67
N ASP A 47 -2.59 -15.51 5.70
CA ASP A 47 -3.47 -16.62 6.07
C ASP A 47 -4.82 -16.45 5.36
N TYR A 48 -5.01 -17.22 4.27
CA TYR A 48 -6.22 -17.22 3.45
C TYR A 48 -7.15 -18.35 3.88
N GLN A 49 -8.42 -18.02 4.12
CA GLN A 49 -9.49 -18.99 4.37
C GLN A 49 -10.02 -19.55 3.05
N GLU A 50 -10.75 -20.67 3.10
CA GLU A 50 -11.41 -21.23 1.92
C GLU A 50 -12.41 -20.23 1.32
N PHE A 51 -12.41 -20.11 -0.01
CA PHE A 51 -13.28 -19.19 -0.74
C PHE A 51 -13.70 -19.77 -2.08
N ASP A 52 -14.88 -19.35 -2.55
CA ASP A 52 -15.34 -19.62 -3.91
C ASP A 52 -14.78 -18.56 -4.86
N ASN A 53 -14.00 -19.00 -5.85
CA ASN A 53 -13.40 -18.08 -6.82
C ASN A 53 -14.41 -17.59 -7.88
N ASP A 54 -15.56 -18.25 -8.02
CA ASP A 54 -16.64 -17.85 -8.92
C ASP A 54 -17.60 -16.83 -8.26
N ASP A 55 -17.46 -16.55 -6.96
CA ASP A 55 -18.16 -15.48 -6.26
C ASP A 55 -17.35 -14.17 -6.30
N PRO A 56 -17.61 -13.25 -7.25
CA PRO A 56 -16.80 -12.06 -7.41
C PRO A 56 -16.91 -11.12 -6.22
N LEU A 57 -15.87 -10.29 -6.06
CA LEU A 57 -15.84 -9.23 -5.07
C LEU A 57 -15.62 -7.87 -5.73
N SER A 58 -16.18 -6.83 -5.13
CA SER A 58 -16.04 -5.46 -5.61
C SER A 58 -15.26 -4.60 -4.63
N PHE A 59 -14.33 -3.80 -5.16
CA PHE A 59 -13.58 -2.81 -4.40
C PHE A 59 -13.38 -1.55 -5.22
N LYS A 60 -12.86 -0.50 -4.59
CA LYS A 60 -12.48 0.73 -5.28
C LYS A 60 -10.97 0.75 -5.47
N LYS A 61 -10.48 1.22 -6.61
CA LYS A 61 -9.06 1.54 -6.81
C LYS A 61 -8.89 2.82 -7.62
N TRP A 62 -7.75 3.46 -7.42
CA TRP A 62 -7.35 4.62 -8.20
C TRP A 62 -6.71 4.12 -9.50
N GLU A 63 -7.26 4.52 -10.63
CA GLU A 63 -6.76 4.13 -11.94
C GLU A 63 -6.72 5.33 -12.88
N ASN A 64 -5.77 5.28 -13.82
CA ASN A 64 -5.72 6.22 -14.93
C ASN A 64 -6.93 5.99 -15.84
N SER A 65 -7.81 6.98 -15.89
CA SER A 65 -9.00 7.03 -16.74
C SER A 65 -8.84 8.09 -17.81
N THR A 66 -9.43 7.85 -18.98
CA THR A 66 -9.48 8.82 -20.09
C THR A 66 -10.93 9.22 -20.32
N SER A 67 -11.23 10.51 -20.23
CA SER A 67 -12.55 11.05 -20.56
C SER A 67 -12.47 11.94 -21.81
N SER A 68 -13.36 11.74 -22.77
CA SER A 68 -13.53 12.67 -23.89
C SER A 68 -14.47 13.82 -23.50
N TYR A 69 -14.19 15.01 -24.01
CA TYR A 69 -15.01 16.20 -23.86
C TYR A 69 -14.91 17.08 -25.11
N VAL A 70 -15.99 17.77 -25.47
CA VAL A 70 -16.03 18.62 -26.67
C VAL A 70 -15.78 20.07 -26.27
N VAL A 71 -14.80 20.71 -26.91
CA VAL A 71 -14.56 22.15 -26.78
C VAL A 71 -14.62 22.78 -28.16
N LYS A 72 -15.59 23.69 -28.37
CA LYS A 72 -15.80 24.39 -29.66
C LYS A 72 -15.94 23.43 -30.85
N GLY A 73 -16.69 22.33 -30.67
CA GLY A 73 -16.91 21.33 -31.71
C GLY A 73 -15.75 20.36 -31.97
N VAL A 74 -14.63 20.50 -31.25
CA VAL A 74 -13.48 19.58 -31.34
C VAL A 74 -13.47 18.63 -30.16
N GLU A 75 -13.42 17.33 -30.42
CA GLU A 75 -13.26 16.30 -29.39
C GLU A 75 -11.84 16.35 -28.82
N LYS A 76 -11.74 16.44 -27.50
CA LYS A 76 -10.48 16.40 -26.75
C LYS A 76 -10.53 15.29 -25.73
N THR A 77 -9.38 14.68 -25.45
CA THR A 77 -9.23 13.68 -24.39
C THR A 77 -8.48 14.28 -23.21
N LYS A 78 -8.91 13.94 -22.00
CA LYS A 78 -8.20 14.24 -20.75
C LYS A 78 -7.88 12.94 -20.04
N LYS A 79 -6.62 12.78 -19.64
CA LYS A 79 -6.20 11.75 -18.68
C LYS A 79 -6.44 12.26 -17.27
N MET A 80 -7.05 11.45 -16.42
CA MET A 80 -7.29 11.75 -15.02
C MET A 80 -7.16 10.50 -14.17
N ILE A 81 -6.70 10.64 -12.94
CA ILE A 81 -6.76 9.56 -11.96
C ILE A 81 -8.16 9.59 -11.35
N ALA A 82 -8.91 8.50 -11.53
CA ALA A 82 -10.27 8.35 -11.03
C ALA A 82 -10.37 7.14 -10.09
N LYS A 83 -11.19 7.27 -9.05
CA LYS A 83 -11.48 6.17 -8.13
C LYS A 83 -12.61 5.32 -8.70
N ASN A 84 -12.26 4.24 -9.38
CA ASN A 84 -13.22 3.37 -10.05
C ASN A 84 -13.61 2.20 -9.15
N LYS A 85 -14.86 1.73 -9.31
CA LYS A 85 -15.30 0.45 -8.74
C LYS A 85 -14.88 -0.66 -9.70
N VAL A 86 -14.17 -1.64 -9.17
CA VAL A 86 -13.73 -2.82 -9.92
C VAL A 86 -14.36 -4.05 -9.28
N THR A 87 -14.88 -4.94 -10.12
CA THR A 87 -15.45 -6.22 -9.72
C THR A 87 -14.63 -7.30 -10.41
N THR A 88 -14.06 -8.21 -9.64
CA THR A 88 -13.25 -9.30 -10.17
C THR A 88 -13.27 -10.52 -9.25
N SER A 89 -12.66 -11.62 -9.69
CA SER A 89 -12.54 -12.85 -8.91
C SER A 89 -11.64 -12.65 -7.67
N PRO A 90 -11.92 -13.35 -6.57
CA PRO A 90 -11.07 -13.31 -5.38
C PRO A 90 -9.59 -13.59 -5.64
N LYS A 91 -9.27 -14.55 -6.52
CA LYS A 91 -7.88 -14.88 -6.85
C LYS A 91 -7.10 -13.69 -7.43
N GLN A 92 -7.71 -12.91 -8.32
CA GLN A 92 -7.05 -11.72 -8.87
C GLN A 92 -6.77 -10.67 -7.80
N VAL A 93 -7.67 -10.52 -6.83
CA VAL A 93 -7.49 -9.58 -5.71
C VAL A 93 -6.39 -10.05 -4.76
N ILE A 94 -6.28 -11.36 -4.53
CA ILE A 94 -5.19 -11.97 -3.76
C ILE A 94 -3.85 -11.74 -4.45
N GLU A 95 -3.76 -12.00 -5.75
CA GLU A 95 -2.53 -11.75 -6.53
C GLU A 95 -2.14 -10.26 -6.50
N GLU A 96 -3.10 -9.34 -6.63
CA GLU A 96 -2.86 -7.90 -6.50
C GLU A 96 -2.35 -7.54 -5.10
N LEU A 97 -2.94 -8.12 -4.04
CA LEU A 97 -2.49 -7.90 -2.67
C LEU A 97 -1.04 -8.39 -2.46
N GLU A 98 -0.74 -9.62 -2.85
CA GLU A 98 0.59 -10.24 -2.71
C GLU A 98 1.68 -9.43 -3.43
N ASN A 99 1.36 -8.89 -4.61
CA ASN A 99 2.30 -8.02 -5.34
C ASN A 99 2.56 -6.68 -4.62
N ILE A 100 1.58 -6.15 -3.90
CA ILE A 100 1.70 -4.85 -3.21
C ILE A 100 2.33 -5.00 -1.82
N ILE A 101 2.18 -6.15 -1.15
CA ILE A 101 2.76 -6.41 0.18
C ILE A 101 4.25 -6.03 0.28
N PRO A 102 5.17 -6.55 -0.56
CA PRO A 102 6.60 -6.25 -0.41
C PRO A 102 6.91 -4.77 -0.59
N ILE A 103 6.22 -4.09 -1.51
CA ILE A 103 6.38 -2.65 -1.77
C ILE A 103 5.98 -1.84 -0.54
N PHE A 104 4.83 -2.18 0.05
CA PHE A 104 4.29 -1.49 1.20
C PHE A 104 5.09 -1.76 2.48
N LEU A 105 5.56 -3.00 2.70
CA LEU A 105 6.45 -3.30 3.81
C LEU A 105 7.72 -2.46 3.74
N LYS A 106 8.34 -2.37 2.55
CA LYS A 106 9.50 -1.53 2.34
C LYS A 106 9.19 -0.05 2.60
N HIS A 107 8.07 0.46 2.11
CA HIS A 107 7.62 1.83 2.38
C HIS A 107 7.51 2.11 3.88
N GLU A 108 6.82 1.25 4.63
CA GLU A 108 6.68 1.38 6.08
C GLU A 108 8.02 1.29 6.82
N GLY A 109 8.91 0.38 6.39
CA GLY A 109 10.27 0.26 6.91
C GLY A 109 11.08 1.53 6.67
N THR A 110 11.07 2.06 5.44
CA THR A 110 11.77 3.29 5.08
C THR A 110 11.25 4.47 5.88
N ARG A 111 9.93 4.60 6.01
CA ARG A 111 9.30 5.67 6.80
C ARG A 111 9.73 5.62 8.27
N ARG A 112 9.74 4.43 8.90
CA ARG A 112 10.23 4.26 10.28
C ARG A 112 11.71 4.59 10.42
N TRP A 113 12.53 4.12 9.48
CA TRP A 113 13.96 4.41 9.48
C TRP A 113 14.25 5.90 9.34
N GLN A 114 13.59 6.58 8.39
CA GLN A 114 13.71 8.03 8.18
C GLN A 114 13.29 8.82 9.42
N PHE A 115 12.18 8.42 10.05
CA PHE A 115 11.73 9.06 11.29
C PHE A 115 12.77 8.95 12.41
N THR A 116 13.32 7.75 12.64
CA THR A 116 14.39 7.55 13.63
C THR A 116 15.62 8.37 13.28
N ALA A 117 16.08 8.34 12.02
CA ALA A 117 17.25 9.08 11.59
C ALA A 117 17.10 10.60 11.80
N VAL A 118 15.94 11.18 11.45
CA VAL A 118 15.67 12.60 11.65
C VAL A 118 15.58 12.94 13.14
N LYS A 119 14.99 12.05 13.95
CA LYS A 119 14.93 12.23 15.40
C LYS A 119 16.35 12.27 15.99
N ASP A 120 17.17 11.29 15.65
CA ASP A 120 18.55 11.18 16.15
C ASP A 120 19.38 12.40 15.74
N LEU A 121 19.23 12.87 14.49
CA LEU A 121 19.90 14.10 14.02
C LEU A 121 19.48 15.33 14.83
N LYS A 122 18.18 15.47 15.14
CA LYS A 122 17.66 16.59 15.93
C LYS A 122 18.17 16.56 17.37
N GLU A 123 18.28 15.38 17.97
CA GLU A 123 18.75 15.21 19.36
C GLU A 123 20.24 15.51 19.53
N HIS A 124 21.04 15.37 18.46
CA HIS A 124 22.49 15.59 18.49
C HIS A 124 22.95 16.83 17.71
N LEU A 125 22.02 17.74 17.39
CA LEU A 125 22.31 18.95 16.63
C LEU A 125 23.09 19.95 17.47
N LYS A 126 24.24 20.42 16.98
CA LYS A 126 25.03 21.47 17.65
C LYS A 126 24.54 22.87 17.28
N ASP A 127 24.90 23.86 18.10
CA ASP A 127 24.49 25.27 17.93
C ASP A 127 24.88 25.89 16.57
N ASN A 128 25.89 25.34 15.89
CA ASN A 128 26.38 25.81 14.59
C ASN A 128 25.99 24.88 13.41
N GLU A 129 25.12 23.91 13.64
CA GLU A 129 24.65 22.96 12.65
C GLU A 129 23.16 23.20 12.33
N ALA A 130 22.73 22.83 11.12
CA ALA A 130 21.33 22.90 10.72
C ALA A 130 20.93 21.63 9.96
N ILE A 131 19.67 21.21 10.11
CA ILE A 131 19.11 20.04 9.43
C ILE A 131 18.19 20.53 8.31
N ILE A 132 18.45 20.07 7.09
CA ILE A 132 17.57 20.26 5.94
C ILE A 132 16.81 18.95 5.72
N HIS A 133 15.52 18.93 6.05
CA HIS A 133 14.63 17.79 5.82
C HIS A 133 13.77 18.08 4.58
N ILE A 134 13.98 17.30 3.52
CA ILE A 134 13.23 17.42 2.27
C ILE A 134 12.29 16.23 2.19
N ASP A 135 10.99 16.50 2.24
CA ASP A 135 9.93 15.51 2.08
C ASP A 135 9.23 15.72 0.73
N PHE A 136 9.11 14.66 -0.04
CA PHE A 136 8.32 14.67 -1.26
C PHE A 136 6.94 14.14 -0.92
N SER A 137 6.02 15.07 -0.63
CA SER A 137 4.60 14.73 -0.49
C SER A 137 4.14 13.97 -1.74
N GLU A 138 3.55 12.79 -1.53
CA GLU A 138 3.09 11.79 -2.52
C GLU A 138 2.29 12.38 -3.71
N ASN A 139 2.97 13.05 -4.63
CA ASN A 139 2.48 13.41 -5.96
C ASN A 139 3.35 12.66 -6.99
N TYR A 140 3.39 11.33 -6.88
CA TYR A 140 3.81 10.50 -8.01
C TYR A 140 2.55 10.02 -8.73
N ALA A 141 2.36 10.62 -9.91
CA ALA A 141 1.30 10.38 -10.89
C ALA A 141 1.40 8.98 -11.54
#